data_AF-A0A2H0IS20-F1
#
_entry.id   AF-A0A2H0IS20-F1
#
_cell.length_a   1.000
_cell.length_b   1.000
_cell.length_c   1.000
_cell.angle_alpha   90.00
_cell.angle_beta   90.00
_cell.angle_gamma   90.00
#
_symmetry.space_group_name_H-M   'P 1'
#
loop_
_entity.id
_entity.type
_entity.pdbx_description
1 polymer ?
#
loop_
_entity_poly.entity_id
_entity_poly.type
_entity_poly.pdbx_seq_one_letter_code
_entity_poly.pdbx_strand_id
1 'polypeptide(L)'
;MFVNVTILLLCAIVPGLIVFRKNNFSEIKIKYFLVFAGAYLFSMTVIHLIPDLFMSGENPFTLGLYILLGFFFQKVLENFSNGVEHGHMHLHTKVPVTYLLIALVIHSFLEGSILTDSLHSNHNPEAVYSHSSSPKILLGIVMHKIPASLALMALLVTQLKSRTKAFLLLLVFAVSSPLGLLTSEFFSHSSLLSPEYIIIFFAIVAGSFLQISTTIFIESDPNHKLDWKRFSISLLGAGAAVLAQLSF
;
A
#
# COMPACT_ATOMS: atom_id res chain seq x y z
N MET A 1 -10.23 16.97 0.77
CA MET A 1 -9.49 16.70 -0.50
C MET A 1 -8.15 17.42 -0.65
N PHE A 2 -8.08 18.77 -0.79
CA PHE A 2 -6.81 19.49 -1.05
C PHE A 2 -5.71 19.25 0.00
N VAL A 3 -6.09 19.19 1.27
CA VAL A 3 -5.17 18.89 2.39
C VAL A 3 -4.54 17.51 2.20
N ASN A 4 -5.33 16.48 1.91
CA ASN A 4 -4.83 15.10 1.69
C ASN A 4 -3.89 15.02 0.50
N VAL A 5 -4.26 15.64 -0.64
CA VAL A 5 -3.39 15.73 -1.81
C VAL A 5 -2.03 16.36 -1.45
N THR A 6 -2.07 17.44 -0.68
CA THR A 6 -0.86 18.14 -0.23
C THR A 6 -0.02 17.25 0.69
N ILE A 7 -0.64 16.55 1.64
CA ILE A 7 0.04 15.60 2.54
C ILE A 7 0.69 14.46 1.74
N LEU A 8 -0.05 13.85 0.80
CA LEU A 8 0.42 12.72 -0.03
C LEU A 8 1.59 13.09 -0.95
N LEU A 9 1.64 14.35 -1.41
CA LEU A 9 2.78 14.88 -2.17
C LEU A 9 3.98 15.12 -1.26
N LEU A 10 3.78 15.86 -0.17
CA LEU A 10 4.87 16.27 0.72
C LEU A 10 5.51 15.08 1.44
N CYS A 11 4.72 14.08 1.85
CA CYS A 11 5.25 12.88 2.52
C CYS A 11 6.13 12.01 1.62
N ALA A 12 6.07 12.19 0.30
CA ALA A 12 6.95 11.52 -0.66
C ALA A 12 8.13 12.41 -1.09
N ILE A 13 7.87 13.69 -1.38
CA ILE A 13 8.89 14.62 -1.89
C ILE A 13 9.90 14.99 -0.79
N VAL A 14 9.42 15.34 0.41
CA VAL A 14 10.29 15.83 1.48
C VAL A 14 11.31 14.77 1.88
N PRO A 15 10.95 13.51 2.19
CA PRO A 15 11.94 12.50 2.53
C PRO A 15 12.92 12.23 1.39
N GLY A 16 12.45 12.12 0.14
CA GLY A 16 13.34 11.94 -1.01
C GLY A 16 14.37 13.06 -1.18
N LEU A 17 13.99 14.32 -0.91
CA LEU A 17 14.95 15.44 -0.92
C LEU A 17 16.01 15.34 0.19
N ILE A 18 15.68 14.75 1.34
CA ILE A 18 16.65 14.57 2.44
C ILE A 18 17.81 13.67 1.99
N VAL A 19 17.58 12.72 1.07
CA VAL A 19 18.64 11.86 0.50
C VAL A 19 19.74 12.67 -0.18
N PHE A 20 19.43 13.83 -0.76
CA PHE A 20 20.46 14.69 -1.35
C PHE A 20 21.34 15.40 -0.34
N ARG A 21 20.84 15.60 0.89
CA ARG A 21 21.53 16.33 1.96
C ARG A 21 22.26 15.40 2.93
N LYS A 22 21.77 14.17 3.08
CA LYS A 22 22.27 13.20 4.05
C LYS A 22 22.52 11.87 3.36
N ASN A 23 23.79 11.48 3.29
CA ASN A 23 24.19 10.22 2.66
C ASN A 23 24.04 8.99 3.58
N ASN A 24 23.91 9.17 4.90
CA ASN A 24 23.86 8.05 5.86
C ASN A 24 22.58 8.09 6.70
N PHE A 25 21.58 7.31 6.30
CA PHE A 25 20.47 6.94 7.17
C PHE A 25 20.80 5.65 7.91
N SER A 26 20.25 5.49 9.12
CA SER A 26 20.35 4.21 9.83
C SER A 26 19.38 3.23 9.19
N GLU A 27 19.89 2.28 8.43
CA GLU A 27 19.11 1.21 7.79
C GLU A 27 18.23 0.46 8.80
N ILE A 28 18.77 0.19 9.99
CA ILE A 28 18.06 -0.44 11.10
C ILE A 28 16.83 0.36 11.52
N LYS A 29 16.96 1.69 11.68
CA LYS A 29 15.83 2.55 12.06
C LYS A 29 14.77 2.64 10.98
N ILE A 30 15.18 2.70 9.70
CA ILE A 30 14.25 2.68 8.56
C ILE A 30 13.48 1.35 8.54
N LYS A 31 14.19 0.22 8.73
CA LYS A 31 13.59 -1.11 8.74
C LYS A 31 12.56 -1.26 9.87
N TYR A 32 12.86 -0.81 11.09
CA TYR A 32 11.88 -0.83 12.19
C TYR A 32 10.68 0.08 11.94
N PHE A 33 10.90 1.27 11.38
CA PHE A 33 9.80 2.18 11.07
C PHE A 33 8.90 1.61 9.97
N LEU A 34 9.48 0.93 8.99
CA LEU A 34 8.74 0.22 7.97
C LEU A 34 7.92 -0.93 8.57
N VAL A 35 8.50 -1.79 9.42
CA VAL A 35 7.77 -2.86 10.14
C VAL A 35 6.57 -2.28 10.91
N PHE A 36 6.75 -1.16 11.61
CA PHE A 36 5.65 -0.47 12.29
C PHE A 36 4.56 -0.03 11.30
N ALA A 37 4.93 0.63 10.20
CA ALA A 37 3.99 1.10 9.19
C ALA A 37 3.23 -0.07 8.53
N GLY A 38 3.92 -1.17 8.23
CA GLY A 38 3.34 -2.40 7.71
C GLY A 38 2.33 -3.01 8.69
N ALA A 39 2.70 -3.18 9.96
CA ALA A 39 1.78 -3.70 10.98
C ALA A 39 0.53 -2.82 11.17
N TYR A 40 0.70 -1.49 11.11
CA TYR A 40 -0.41 -0.54 11.18
C TYR A 40 -1.35 -0.69 9.98
N LEU A 41 -0.82 -0.70 8.75
CA LEU A 41 -1.61 -0.87 7.53
C LEU A 41 -2.31 -2.23 7.48
N PHE A 42 -1.63 -3.31 7.89
CA PHE A 42 -2.22 -4.63 8.01
C PHE A 42 -3.44 -4.59 8.94
N SER A 43 -3.27 -4.02 10.14
CA SER A 43 -4.32 -3.91 11.13
C SER A 43 -5.51 -3.12 10.60
N MET A 44 -5.27 -1.95 10.01
CA MET A 44 -6.34 -1.12 9.41
C MET A 44 -7.05 -1.84 8.26
N THR A 45 -6.33 -2.62 7.46
CA THR A 45 -6.93 -3.42 6.39
C THR A 45 -7.90 -4.45 6.95
N VAL A 46 -7.49 -5.17 7.99
CA VAL A 46 -8.28 -6.25 8.59
C VAL A 46 -9.48 -5.73 9.38
N ILE A 47 -9.32 -4.66 10.17
CA ILE A 47 -10.37 -4.20 11.11
C ILE A 47 -11.25 -3.07 10.56
N HIS A 48 -10.87 -2.45 9.46
CA HIS A 48 -11.60 -1.33 8.86
C HIS A 48 -11.93 -1.62 7.40
N LEU A 49 -10.93 -1.75 6.52
CA LEU A 49 -11.20 -1.87 5.08
C LEU A 49 -12.01 -3.10 4.71
N ILE A 50 -11.62 -4.28 5.20
CA ILE A 50 -12.32 -5.53 4.91
C ILE A 50 -13.76 -5.47 5.46
N PRO A 51 -14.01 -5.14 6.73
CA PRO A 51 -15.38 -4.97 7.25
C PRO A 51 -16.24 -3.98 6.47
N ASP A 52 -15.70 -2.80 6.10
CA ASP A 52 -16.42 -1.80 5.28
C ASP A 52 -16.91 -2.42 3.96
N LEU A 53 -16.05 -3.20 3.30
CA LEU A 53 -16.38 -3.88 2.05
C LEU A 53 -17.50 -4.91 2.24
N PHE A 54 -17.41 -5.78 3.24
CA PHE A 54 -18.42 -6.82 3.47
C PHE A 54 -19.76 -6.25 3.98
N MET A 55 -19.79 -5.00 4.45
CA MET A 55 -21.02 -4.28 4.81
C MET A 55 -21.65 -3.50 3.65
N SER A 56 -21.06 -3.53 2.45
CA SER A 56 -21.59 -2.80 1.29
C SER A 56 -22.90 -3.39 0.73
N GLY A 57 -23.29 -4.59 1.15
CA GLY A 57 -24.42 -5.33 0.59
C GLY A 57 -24.07 -6.17 -0.64
N GLU A 58 -22.83 -6.10 -1.12
CA GLU A 58 -22.34 -6.94 -2.21
C GLU A 58 -22.13 -8.38 -1.77
N ASN A 59 -22.11 -9.30 -2.74
CA ASN A 59 -21.93 -10.72 -2.46
C ASN A 59 -20.59 -10.97 -1.74
N PRO A 60 -20.59 -11.52 -0.50
CA PRO A 60 -19.38 -11.75 0.28
C PRO A 60 -18.32 -12.60 -0.43
N PHE A 61 -18.76 -13.62 -1.18
CA PHE A 61 -17.85 -14.49 -1.92
C PHE A 61 -17.15 -13.72 -3.04
N THR A 62 -17.89 -12.90 -3.79
CA THR A 62 -17.33 -12.01 -4.83
C THR A 62 -16.31 -11.03 -4.24
N LEU A 63 -16.62 -10.39 -3.12
CA LEU A 63 -15.68 -9.49 -2.44
C LEU A 63 -14.41 -10.20 -2.00
N GLY A 64 -14.54 -11.39 -1.40
CA GLY A 64 -13.41 -12.23 -1.02
C GLY A 64 -12.51 -12.58 -2.21
N LEU A 65 -13.09 -12.89 -3.37
CA LEU A 65 -12.34 -13.15 -4.61
C LEU A 65 -11.56 -11.93 -5.10
N TYR A 66 -12.15 -10.73 -5.04
CA TYR A 66 -11.46 -9.51 -5.47
C TYR A 66 -10.38 -9.06 -4.48
N ILE A 67 -10.56 -9.30 -3.17
CA ILE A 67 -9.49 -9.15 -2.17
C ILE A 67 -8.33 -10.12 -2.50
N LEU A 68 -8.64 -11.38 -2.81
CA LEU A 68 -7.61 -12.34 -3.20
C LEU A 68 -6.89 -11.94 -4.49
N LEU A 69 -7.64 -11.45 -5.48
CA LEU A 69 -7.09 -10.93 -6.73
C LEU A 69 -6.14 -9.77 -6.48
N GLY A 70 -6.53 -8.81 -5.65
CA GLY A 70 -5.71 -7.68 -5.25
C GLY A 70 -4.42 -8.08 -4.55
N PHE A 71 -4.49 -9.07 -3.67
CA PHE A 71 -3.34 -9.62 -2.96
C PHE A 71 -2.29 -10.17 -3.95
N PHE A 72 -2.71 -11.04 -4.88
CA PHE A 72 -1.79 -11.59 -5.88
C PHE A 72 -1.33 -10.56 -6.91
N PHE A 73 -2.21 -9.64 -7.32
CA PHE A 73 -1.85 -8.54 -8.20
C PHE A 73 -0.70 -7.72 -7.62
N GLN A 74 -0.78 -7.41 -6.33
CA GLN A 74 0.28 -6.68 -5.64
C GLN A 74 1.56 -7.50 -5.50
N LYS A 75 1.47 -8.82 -5.32
CA LYS A 75 2.66 -9.70 -5.33
C LYS A 75 3.38 -9.67 -6.69
N VAL A 76 2.64 -9.53 -7.80
CA VAL A 76 3.25 -9.34 -9.13
C VAL A 76 3.97 -7.99 -9.24
N LEU A 77 3.37 -6.91 -8.73
CA LEU A 77 4.02 -5.59 -8.70
C LEU A 77 5.30 -5.60 -7.85
N GLU A 78 5.27 -6.27 -6.69
CA GLU A 78 6.41 -6.44 -5.79
C GLU A 78 7.61 -7.09 -6.50
N ASN A 79 7.35 -8.09 -7.36
CA ASN A 79 8.40 -8.74 -8.16
C ASN A 79 9.05 -7.77 -9.16
N PHE A 80 8.27 -6.86 -9.77
CA PHE A 80 8.83 -5.82 -10.64
C PHE A 80 9.59 -4.74 -9.86
N SER A 81 9.18 -4.44 -8.62
CA SER A 81 9.86 -3.46 -7.76
C SER A 81 11.04 -4.03 -6.99
N ASN A 82 11.26 -5.36 -7.01
CA ASN A 82 12.23 -6.09 -6.17
C ASN A 82 12.13 -5.70 -4.68
N GLY A 83 10.92 -5.39 -4.20
CA GLY A 83 10.70 -5.02 -2.81
C GLY A 83 11.36 -3.70 -2.38
N VAL A 84 11.65 -2.78 -3.31
CA VAL A 84 12.18 -1.43 -2.98
C VAL A 84 11.23 -0.68 -2.04
N GLU A 85 9.93 -0.85 -2.22
CA GLU A 85 8.89 -0.30 -1.34
C GLU A 85 8.96 -0.86 0.11
N HIS A 86 9.70 -1.97 0.32
CA HIS A 86 9.89 -2.63 1.61
C HIS A 86 11.32 -2.49 2.16
N GLY A 87 12.15 -1.60 1.60
CA GLY A 87 13.47 -1.31 2.14
C GLY A 87 14.55 -2.35 1.86
N HIS A 88 14.34 -3.26 0.90
CA HIS A 88 15.39 -4.14 0.37
C HIS A 88 16.42 -3.33 -0.43
N MET A 89 17.35 -2.70 0.28
CA MET A 89 18.39 -1.83 -0.27
C MET A 89 19.60 -2.65 -0.72
N HIS A 90 19.42 -3.59 -1.64
CA HIS A 90 20.56 -4.23 -2.30
C HIS A 90 21.10 -3.27 -3.36
N LEU A 91 22.20 -2.58 -3.04
CA LEU A 91 22.93 -1.63 -3.90
C LEU A 91 23.42 -2.23 -5.25
N HIS A 92 23.21 -3.53 -5.49
CA HIS A 92 23.64 -4.25 -6.69
C HIS A 92 22.48 -4.79 -7.55
N THR A 93 21.22 -4.50 -7.22
CA THR A 93 20.10 -5.03 -8.01
C THR A 93 19.98 -4.29 -9.34
N LYS A 94 20.12 -5.03 -10.46
CA LYS A 94 19.96 -4.52 -11.84
C LYS A 94 18.50 -4.47 -12.27
N VAL A 95 17.62 -3.91 -11.44
CA VAL A 95 16.22 -3.71 -11.85
C VAL A 95 16.19 -2.57 -12.86
N PRO A 96 15.57 -2.75 -14.04
CA PRO A 96 15.32 -1.65 -14.94
C PRO A 96 14.46 -0.59 -14.26
N VAL A 97 14.95 0.65 -14.20
CA VAL A 97 14.25 1.80 -13.60
C VAL A 97 12.82 1.93 -14.13
N THR A 98 12.59 1.59 -15.39
CA THR A 98 11.25 1.62 -16.00
C THR A 98 10.27 0.67 -15.34
N TYR A 99 10.64 -0.60 -15.12
CA TYR A 99 9.77 -1.58 -14.47
C TYR A 99 9.51 -1.24 -13.01
N LEU A 100 10.55 -0.80 -12.29
CA LEU A 100 10.43 -0.30 -10.93
C LEU A 100 9.41 0.85 -10.86
N LEU A 101 9.53 1.84 -11.74
CA LEU A 101 8.66 3.00 -11.74
C LEU A 101 7.21 2.63 -12.09
N ILE A 102 6.99 1.78 -13.09
CA ILE A 102 5.64 1.32 -13.44
C ILE A 102 4.99 0.63 -12.23
N ALA A 103 5.70 -0.30 -11.59
CA ALA A 103 5.18 -1.03 -10.44
C ALA A 103 4.83 -0.09 -9.28
N LEU A 104 5.76 0.81 -8.92
CA LEU A 104 5.56 1.75 -7.81
C LEU A 104 4.48 2.80 -8.08
N VAL A 105 4.34 3.25 -9.33
CA VAL A 105 3.27 4.19 -9.71
C VAL A 105 1.91 3.52 -9.61
N ILE A 106 1.76 2.28 -10.10
CA ILE A 106 0.49 1.55 -10.00
C ILE A 106 0.17 1.27 -8.53
N HIS A 107 1.14 0.73 -7.77
CA HIS A 107 1.00 0.47 -6.35
C HIS A 107 0.56 1.72 -5.58
N SER A 108 1.26 2.84 -5.78
CA SER A 108 1.01 4.05 -5.02
C SER A 108 -0.25 4.80 -5.51
N PHE A 109 -0.69 4.57 -6.75
CA PHE A 109 -2.02 4.95 -7.22
C PHE A 109 -3.13 4.18 -6.47
N LEU A 110 -3.01 2.85 -6.36
CA LEU A 110 -3.98 2.04 -5.59
C LEU A 110 -4.02 2.50 -4.13
N GLU A 111 -2.86 2.78 -3.54
CA GLU A 111 -2.75 3.31 -2.19
C GLU A 111 -3.48 4.64 -2.00
N GLY A 112 -3.36 5.57 -2.94
CA GLY A 112 -4.08 6.84 -2.86
C GLY A 112 -5.60 6.71 -3.02
N SER A 113 -6.05 5.73 -3.82
CA SER A 113 -7.45 5.57 -4.17
C SER A 113 -8.36 5.16 -3.01
N ILE A 114 -7.81 4.50 -1.98
CA ILE A 114 -8.59 4.08 -0.81
C ILE A 114 -9.02 5.26 0.08
N LEU A 115 -8.45 6.45 -0.12
CA LEU A 115 -8.73 7.63 0.70
C LEU A 115 -10.00 8.38 0.29
N THR A 116 -10.79 7.87 -0.66
CA THR A 116 -12.08 8.49 -1.00
C THR A 116 -13.06 8.42 0.17
N ASP A 117 -13.90 9.45 0.29
CA ASP A 117 -14.90 9.55 1.35
C ASP A 117 -16.04 8.53 1.15
N SER A 118 -16.25 8.09 -0.09
CA SER A 118 -17.35 7.19 -0.50
C SER A 118 -17.28 5.78 0.11
N LEU A 119 -16.10 5.34 0.55
CA LEU A 119 -15.86 4.01 1.09
C LEU A 119 -16.25 3.82 2.56
N HIS A 120 -16.22 4.90 3.35
CA HIS A 120 -16.19 4.81 4.82
C HIS A 120 -17.51 5.20 5.49
N SER A 121 -18.60 5.25 4.72
CA SER A 121 -19.92 5.69 5.16
C SER A 121 -20.64 4.69 6.08
N ASN A 122 -20.24 3.41 6.08
CA ASN A 122 -20.99 2.34 6.75
C ASN A 122 -20.68 2.14 8.24
N HIS A 123 -19.62 2.77 8.79
CA HIS A 123 -19.14 2.48 10.15
C HIS A 123 -19.29 3.60 11.17
N ASN A 124 -19.97 4.71 10.85
CA ASN A 124 -20.33 5.70 11.86
C ASN A 124 -21.56 6.55 11.47
N PRO A 125 -22.65 6.53 12.26
CA PRO A 125 -23.76 7.48 12.10
C PRO A 125 -23.31 8.94 12.29
N GLU A 126 -22.19 9.18 12.99
CA GLU A 126 -21.58 10.51 13.15
C GLU A 126 -20.67 10.92 11.98
N ALA A 127 -20.32 9.99 11.06
CA ALA A 127 -19.47 10.29 9.90
C ALA A 127 -20.21 11.04 8.78
N VAL A 128 -21.53 11.20 8.89
CA VAL A 128 -22.35 12.02 7.98
C VAL A 128 -21.90 13.49 7.96
N TYR A 129 -21.16 13.95 8.99
CA TYR A 129 -20.64 15.31 9.09
C TYR A 129 -19.12 15.44 8.85
N SER A 130 -18.39 14.34 8.59
CA SER A 130 -16.95 14.39 8.30
C SER A 130 -16.68 14.20 6.81
N HIS A 131 -16.64 15.31 6.06
CA HIS A 131 -16.21 15.40 4.66
C HIS A 131 -14.70 15.16 4.47
N SER A 132 -14.14 14.13 5.12
CA SER A 132 -12.72 13.81 5.02
C SER A 132 -12.46 12.34 5.32
N SER A 133 -11.88 11.66 4.33
CA SER A 133 -11.09 10.43 4.37
C SER A 133 -10.65 10.01 5.77
N SER A 134 -10.83 8.74 6.14
CA SER A 134 -10.46 8.23 7.47
C SER A 134 -9.01 8.67 7.82
N PRO A 135 -8.83 9.62 8.78
CA PRO A 135 -7.50 10.14 9.11
C PRO A 135 -6.53 9.04 9.56
N LYS A 136 -7.09 7.93 10.05
CA LYS A 136 -6.39 6.71 10.46
C LYS A 136 -5.72 6.04 9.24
N ILE A 137 -6.44 5.86 8.14
CA ILE A 137 -5.89 5.23 6.93
C ILE A 137 -4.83 6.14 6.29
N LEU A 138 -5.09 7.46 6.25
CA LEU A 138 -4.12 8.44 5.77
C LEU A 138 -2.81 8.39 6.57
N LEU A 139 -2.88 8.24 7.89
CA LEU A 139 -1.69 8.08 8.73
C LEU A 139 -0.88 6.84 8.31
N GLY A 140 -1.52 5.69 8.12
CA GLY A 140 -0.84 4.46 7.68
C GLY A 140 -0.13 4.62 6.35
N ILE A 141 -0.81 5.21 5.37
CA ILE A 141 -0.27 5.54 4.04
C ILE A 141 0.95 6.46 4.15
N VAL A 142 0.83 7.55 4.91
CA VAL A 142 1.94 8.49 5.13
C VAL A 142 3.14 7.78 5.77
N MET A 143 2.91 6.95 6.78
CA MET A 143 3.97 6.23 7.48
C MET A 143 4.67 5.20 6.59
N HIS A 144 3.98 4.58 5.64
CA HIS A 144 4.57 3.67 4.66
C HIS A 144 5.29 4.41 3.52
N LYS A 145 4.71 5.50 3.02
CA LYS A 145 5.21 6.24 1.86
C LYS A 145 6.51 7.01 2.13
N ILE A 146 6.76 7.39 3.39
CA ILE A 146 8.01 8.04 3.80
C ILE A 146 9.22 7.11 3.56
N PRO A 147 9.28 5.87 4.10
CA PRO A 147 10.32 4.89 3.79
C PRO A 147 10.43 4.54 2.31
N ALA A 148 9.30 4.30 1.65
CA ALA A 148 9.29 3.91 0.24
C ALA A 148 9.92 5.00 -0.65
N SER A 149 9.60 6.28 -0.39
CA SER A 149 10.19 7.39 -1.13
C SER A 149 11.69 7.59 -0.85
N LEU A 150 12.15 7.35 0.38
CA LEU A 150 13.57 7.35 0.72
C LEU A 150 14.32 6.25 -0.04
N ALA A 151 13.80 5.02 -0.01
CA ALA A 151 14.40 3.86 -0.67
C ALA A 151 14.44 4.04 -2.20
N LEU A 152 13.33 4.47 -2.81
CA LEU A 152 13.25 4.78 -4.23
C LEU A 152 14.28 5.84 -4.61
N MET A 153 14.35 6.93 -3.87
CA MET A 153 15.25 8.03 -4.21
C MET A 153 16.72 7.63 -4.09
N ALA A 154 17.09 6.88 -3.05
CA ALA A 154 18.44 6.32 -2.91
C ALA A 154 18.82 5.44 -4.11
N LEU A 155 17.90 4.58 -4.56
CA LEU A 155 18.11 3.73 -5.72
C LEU A 155 18.22 4.54 -7.04
N LEU A 156 17.37 5.55 -7.24
CA LEU A 156 17.40 6.37 -8.46
C LEU A 156 18.69 7.19 -8.58
N VAL A 157 19.18 7.75 -7.47
CA VAL A 157 20.44 8.52 -7.45
C VAL A 157 21.63 7.63 -7.77
N THR A 158 21.65 6.38 -7.28
CA THR A 158 22.73 5.43 -7.56
C THR A 158 22.69 4.91 -9.00
N GLN A 159 21.51 4.63 -9.56
CA GLN A 159 21.39 4.06 -10.91
C GLN A 159 21.45 5.09 -12.05
N LEU A 160 20.83 6.26 -11.93
CA LEU A 160 20.67 7.20 -13.05
C LEU A 160 21.83 8.17 -13.25
N LYS A 161 22.79 8.23 -12.32
CA LYS A 161 23.95 9.16 -12.29
C LYS A 161 23.58 10.64 -12.48
N SER A 162 22.30 11.01 -12.40
CA SER A 162 21.77 12.36 -12.59
C SER A 162 20.71 12.64 -11.53
N ARG A 163 21.04 13.57 -10.62
CA ARG A 163 20.14 13.98 -9.53
C ARG A 163 18.83 14.57 -10.06
N THR A 164 18.90 15.32 -11.16
CA THR A 164 17.71 15.89 -11.80
C THR A 164 16.77 14.82 -12.33
N LYS A 165 17.30 13.79 -13.04
CA LYS A 165 16.46 12.69 -13.53
C LYS A 165 15.85 11.89 -12.38
N ALA A 166 16.64 11.58 -11.34
CA ALA A 166 16.14 10.90 -10.15
C ALA A 166 15.00 11.69 -9.48
N PHE A 167 15.16 13.00 -9.33
CA PHE A 167 14.13 13.86 -8.76
C PHE A 167 12.86 13.92 -9.62
N LEU A 168 12.99 14.03 -10.95
CA LEU A 168 11.82 14.02 -11.85
C LEU A 168 11.04 12.71 -11.75
N LEU A 169 11.71 11.56 -11.67
CA LEU A 169 11.03 10.27 -11.48
C LEU A 169 10.41 10.12 -10.09
N LEU A 170 11.05 10.69 -9.05
CA LEU A 170 10.43 10.77 -7.72
C LEU A 170 9.13 11.61 -7.76
N LEU A 171 9.09 12.69 -8.55
CA LEU A 171 7.85 13.47 -8.71
C LEU A 171 6.74 12.66 -9.39
N VAL A 172 7.07 11.85 -10.40
CA VAL A 172 6.10 10.93 -11.03
C VAL A 172 5.53 9.97 -9.98
N PHE A 173 6.38 9.37 -9.14
CA PHE A 173 5.93 8.54 -8.03
C PHE A 173 5.09 9.33 -7.01
N ALA A 174 5.52 10.52 -6.61
CA ALA A 174 4.83 11.33 -5.61
C ALA A 174 3.39 11.71 -6.04
N VAL A 175 3.18 12.00 -7.32
CA VAL A 175 1.89 12.38 -7.90
C VAL A 175 0.92 11.19 -8.04
N SER A 176 1.42 9.95 -8.04
CA SER A 176 0.57 8.76 -8.25
C SER A 176 -0.54 8.57 -7.20
N SER A 177 -0.27 8.66 -5.89
CA SER A 177 -1.36 8.57 -4.88
C SER A 177 -2.34 9.73 -4.92
N PRO A 178 -1.92 11.00 -5.06
CA PRO A 178 -2.85 12.08 -5.33
C PRO A 178 -3.76 11.81 -6.53
N LEU A 179 -3.21 11.27 -7.62
CA LEU A 179 -4.02 10.85 -8.77
C LEU A 179 -4.99 9.73 -8.39
N GLY A 180 -4.54 8.72 -7.64
CA GLY A 180 -5.39 7.67 -7.09
C GLY A 180 -6.61 8.23 -6.37
N LEU A 181 -6.38 9.11 -5.40
CA LEU A 181 -7.43 9.78 -4.62
C LEU A 181 -8.38 10.58 -5.52
N LEU A 182 -7.85 11.41 -6.42
CA LEU A 182 -8.68 12.24 -7.29
C LEU A 182 -9.51 11.40 -8.26
N THR A 183 -8.94 10.31 -8.79
CA THR A 183 -9.63 9.40 -9.69
C THR A 183 -10.75 8.64 -8.96
N SER A 184 -10.49 8.10 -7.76
CA SER A 184 -11.54 7.43 -6.97
C SER A 184 -12.65 8.40 -6.55
N GLU A 185 -12.29 9.63 -6.19
CA GLU A 185 -13.27 10.66 -5.83
C GLU A 185 -14.14 11.07 -7.01
N PHE A 186 -13.51 11.27 -8.18
CA PHE A 186 -14.22 11.59 -9.41
C PHE A 186 -15.21 10.49 -9.78
N PHE A 187 -14.76 9.23 -9.78
CA PHE A 187 -15.63 8.13 -10.18
C PHE A 187 -16.74 7.84 -9.17
N SER A 188 -16.47 7.96 -7.87
CA SER A 188 -17.48 7.75 -6.82
C SER A 188 -18.59 8.79 -6.80
N HIS A 189 -18.31 10.03 -7.22
CA HIS A 189 -19.31 11.09 -7.32
C HIS A 189 -19.91 11.23 -8.72
N SER A 190 -19.29 10.62 -9.73
CA SER A 190 -19.83 10.58 -11.08
C SER A 190 -20.88 9.47 -11.20
N SER A 191 -21.93 9.71 -11.98
CA SER A 191 -22.85 8.65 -12.41
C SER A 191 -22.28 7.78 -13.54
N LEU A 192 -20.98 7.87 -13.82
CA LEU A 192 -20.31 7.18 -14.94
C LEU A 192 -20.01 5.71 -14.64
N LEU A 193 -19.83 5.35 -13.37
CA LEU A 193 -19.60 3.98 -12.92
C LEU A 193 -20.66 3.57 -11.90
N SER A 194 -21.08 2.31 -11.94
CA SER A 194 -21.96 1.79 -10.90
C SER A 194 -21.23 1.71 -9.56
N PRO A 195 -21.94 1.88 -8.43
CA PRO A 195 -21.36 1.71 -7.09
C PRO A 195 -20.70 0.34 -6.88
N GLU A 196 -21.26 -0.72 -7.47
CA GLU A 196 -20.71 -2.08 -7.44
C GLU A 196 -19.27 -2.13 -7.95
N TYR A 197 -18.97 -1.52 -9.11
CA TYR A 197 -17.61 -1.55 -9.67
C TYR A 197 -16.61 -0.78 -8.80
N ILE A 198 -17.07 0.26 -8.12
CA ILE A 198 -16.25 1.03 -7.17
C ILE A 198 -15.92 0.17 -5.95
N ILE A 199 -16.90 -0.54 -5.38
CA ILE A 199 -16.69 -1.46 -4.26
C ILE A 199 -15.75 -2.60 -4.66
N ILE A 200 -15.93 -3.18 -5.84
CA ILE A 200 -15.04 -4.22 -6.39
C ILE A 200 -13.60 -3.70 -6.53
N PHE A 201 -13.42 -2.49 -7.05
CA PHE A 201 -12.12 -1.87 -7.15
C PHE A 201 -11.46 -1.73 -5.76
N PHE A 202 -12.22 -1.35 -4.75
CA PHE A 202 -11.71 -1.26 -3.38
C PHE A 202 -11.43 -2.59 -2.71
N ALA A 203 -12.15 -3.66 -3.08
CA ALA A 203 -11.77 -5.02 -2.69
C ALA A 203 -10.38 -5.38 -3.22
N ILE A 204 -10.06 -5.04 -4.48
CA ILE A 204 -8.71 -5.22 -5.04
C ILE A 204 -7.68 -4.38 -4.26
N VAL A 205 -7.99 -3.13 -3.93
CA VAL A 205 -7.07 -2.26 -3.17
C VAL A 205 -6.83 -2.81 -1.76
N ALA A 206 -7.86 -3.29 -1.06
CA ALA A 206 -7.72 -3.93 0.25
C ALA A 206 -6.85 -5.19 0.18
N GLY A 207 -7.01 -6.01 -0.86
CA GLY A 207 -6.13 -7.13 -1.14
C GLY A 207 -4.67 -6.74 -1.32
N SER A 208 -4.42 -5.69 -2.12
CA SER A 208 -3.08 -5.13 -2.32
C SER A 208 -2.46 -4.69 -0.99
N PHE A 209 -3.21 -3.96 -0.16
CA PHE A 209 -2.76 -3.53 1.17
C PHE A 209 -2.41 -4.70 2.07
N LEU A 210 -3.23 -5.75 2.06
CA LEU A 210 -2.97 -6.97 2.84
C LEU A 210 -1.63 -7.60 2.42
N GLN A 211 -1.34 -7.65 1.13
CA GLN A 211 -0.06 -8.17 0.63
C GLN A 211 1.14 -7.32 1.06
N ILE A 212 1.12 -6.01 0.77
CA ILE A 212 2.23 -5.09 1.12
C ILE A 212 2.49 -5.13 2.62
N SER A 213 1.43 -4.95 3.41
CA SER A 213 1.56 -4.85 4.85
C SER A 213 2.08 -6.15 5.48
N THR A 214 1.66 -7.31 4.97
CA THR A 214 2.13 -8.62 5.43
C THR A 214 3.59 -8.85 5.04
N THR A 215 3.99 -8.56 3.80
CA THR A 215 5.40 -8.67 3.38
C THR A 215 6.28 -7.76 4.23
N ILE A 216 5.88 -6.50 4.45
CA ILE A 216 6.66 -5.57 5.28
C ILE A 216 6.81 -6.12 6.70
N PHE A 217 5.69 -6.50 7.31
CA PHE A 217 5.65 -6.91 8.71
C PHE A 217 6.40 -8.22 8.95
N ILE A 218 6.29 -9.19 8.04
CA ILE A 218 6.82 -10.56 8.22
C ILE A 218 8.24 -10.71 7.67
N GLU A 219 8.55 -10.11 6.52
CA GLU A 219 9.82 -10.34 5.80
C GLU A 219 10.92 -9.36 6.23
N SER A 220 10.56 -8.20 6.77
CA SER A 220 11.51 -7.15 7.17
C SER A 220 12.11 -7.34 8.58
N ASP A 221 12.32 -8.57 9.06
CA ASP A 221 13.04 -8.84 10.32
C ASP A 221 14.55 -8.56 10.15
N PRO A 222 15.17 -7.64 10.93
CA PRO A 222 16.60 -7.31 10.85
C PRO A 222 17.56 -8.46 11.16
N ASN A 223 17.13 -9.46 11.94
CA ASN A 223 18.01 -10.49 12.52
C ASN A 223 17.80 -11.90 11.93
N HIS A 224 16.92 -12.04 10.93
CA HIS A 224 16.54 -13.28 10.25
C HIS A 224 16.63 -14.57 11.10
N LYS A 225 15.50 -15.01 11.69
CA LYS A 225 14.99 -16.38 11.48
C LYS A 225 13.47 -16.40 11.49
N LEU A 226 12.87 -16.59 10.32
CA LEU A 226 11.50 -17.06 10.19
C LEU A 226 11.46 -18.54 10.60
N ASP A 227 10.53 -18.86 11.48
CA ASP A 227 10.50 -20.08 12.27
C ASP A 227 9.73 -21.19 11.54
N TRP A 228 10.45 -22.25 11.14
CA TRP A 228 9.94 -23.34 10.31
C TRP A 228 8.81 -24.16 10.92
N LYS A 229 8.74 -24.22 12.25
CA LYS A 229 7.60 -24.83 12.91
C LYS A 229 6.39 -23.88 12.87
N ARG A 230 6.61 -22.57 13.03
CA ARG A 230 5.54 -21.56 12.99
C ARG A 230 4.89 -21.43 11.62
N PHE A 231 5.68 -21.51 10.56
CA PHE A 231 5.16 -21.49 9.20
C PHE A 231 4.34 -22.75 8.86
N SER A 232 4.76 -23.92 9.35
CA SER A 232 4.10 -25.21 9.05
C SER A 232 2.79 -25.42 9.81
N ILE A 233 2.68 -24.90 11.04
CA ILE A 233 1.44 -24.96 11.83
C ILE A 233 0.40 -23.94 11.32
N SER A 234 0.82 -22.76 10.84
CA SER A 234 -0.06 -21.80 10.15
C SER A 234 -0.69 -22.39 8.89
N LEU A 235 0.02 -23.29 8.21
CA LEU A 235 -0.45 -23.99 7.00
C LEU A 235 -1.49 -25.09 7.32
N LEU A 236 -1.33 -25.80 8.45
CA LEU A 236 -2.32 -26.80 8.90
C LEU A 236 -3.60 -26.18 9.46
N GLY A 237 -3.49 -25.07 10.19
CA GLY A 237 -4.66 -24.33 10.68
C GLY A 237 -5.50 -23.71 9.57
N ALA A 238 -4.86 -23.16 8.53
CA ALA A 238 -5.54 -22.69 7.32
C ALA A 238 -6.20 -23.84 6.54
N GLY A 239 -5.54 -25.01 6.48
CA GLY A 239 -6.11 -26.22 5.86
C GLY A 239 -7.32 -26.79 6.61
N ALA A 240 -7.31 -26.79 7.94
CA ALA A 240 -8.46 -27.26 8.75
C ALA A 240 -9.67 -26.30 8.68
N ALA A 241 -9.44 -24.99 8.65
CA ALA A 241 -10.50 -23.99 8.46
C ALA A 241 -11.21 -24.16 7.11
N VAL A 242 -10.47 -24.51 6.06
CA VAL A 242 -11.01 -24.77 4.72
C VAL A 242 -11.75 -26.12 4.66
N LEU A 243 -11.26 -27.16 5.32
CA LEU A 243 -11.93 -28.47 5.33
C LEU A 243 -13.22 -28.47 6.16
N ALA A 244 -13.25 -27.77 7.30
CA ALA A 244 -14.45 -27.63 8.12
C ALA A 244 -15.59 -26.88 7.41
N GLN A 245 -15.25 -25.90 6.56
CA GLN A 245 -16.21 -25.18 5.73
C GLN A 245 -16.74 -26.01 4.54
N LEU A 246 -16.02 -27.08 4.15
CA LEU A 246 -16.35 -27.96 3.02
C LEU A 246 -17.05 -29.27 3.43
N SER A 247 -17.14 -29.54 4.74
CA SER A 247 -17.74 -30.77 5.29
C SER A 247 -19.20 -30.59 5.72
N PHE A 248 -19.74 -29.37 5.60
CA PHE A 248 -21.13 -28.99 5.87
C PHE A 248 -21.64 -28.07 4.76
#